data_AF-A0A0N7FVF7-F1
#
_entry.id   AF-A0A0N7FVF7-F1
#
_cell.length_a   1.000
_cell.length_b   1.000
_cell.length_c   1.000
_cell.angle_alpha   90.00
_cell.angle_beta   90.00
_cell.angle_gamma   90.00
#
_symmetry.space_group_name_H-M   'P 1'
#
loop_
_entity.id
_entity.type
_entity.pdbx_description
1 polymer ?
#
loop_
_entity_poly.entity_id
_entity_poly.type
_entity_poly.pdbx_seq_one_letter_code
_entity_poly.pdbx_strand_id
1 'polypeptide(L)' 'MLTPEDIHYVAFSKPPFGKRGYNEDEVDAFLDLVEMTVIELRERLSKYEQV' A
#
# COMPACT_ATOMS: atom_id res chain seq x y z
N MET A 1 -0.32 -11.20 -7.49
CA MET A 1 0.16 -11.07 -6.08
C MET A 1 0.45 -9.60 -5.89
N LEU A 2 0.05 -8.99 -4.76
CA LEU A 2 0.29 -7.57 -4.49
C LEU A 2 1.80 -7.30 -4.33
N THR A 3 2.33 -6.28 -5.01
CA THR A 3 3.72 -5.82 -4.89
C THR A 3 3.82 -4.44 -4.24
N PRO A 4 5.01 -4.02 -3.75
CA PRO A 4 5.22 -2.64 -3.29
C PRO A 4 4.87 -1.60 -4.36
N GLU A 5 5.20 -1.87 -5.63
CA GLU A 5 4.88 -0.99 -6.75
C GLU A 5 3.36 -0.85 -6.97
N ASP A 6 2.60 -1.93 -6.76
CA ASP A 6 1.13 -1.88 -6.84
C ASP A 6 0.55 -0.93 -5.78
N ILE A 7 1.21 -0.79 -4.63
CA ILE A 7 0.80 0.12 -3.55
C ILE A 7 1.22 1.56 -3.89
N HIS A 8 2.46 1.74 -4.35
CA HIS A 8 3.01 3.05 -4.66
C HIS A 8 2.27 3.77 -5.80
N TYR A 9 1.81 3.02 -6.81
CA TYR A 9 1.15 3.59 -7.99
C TYR A 9 -0.37 3.52 -7.95
N VAL A 10 -0.98 3.08 -6.84
CA VAL A 10 -2.44 3.01 -6.74
C VAL A 10 -3.04 4.42 -6.76
N ALA A 11 -4.17 4.58 -7.45
CA ALA A 11 -4.93 5.81 -7.46
C ALA A 11 -6.39 5.55 -7.10
N PHE A 12 -6.96 6.37 -6.22
CA PHE A 12 -8.36 6.32 -5.83
C PHE A 12 -9.18 7.37 -6.56
N SER A 13 -10.42 7.03 -6.92
CA SER A 13 -11.38 7.99 -7.45
C SER A 13 -11.98 8.84 -6.33
N LYS A 14 -12.37 10.08 -6.67
CA LYS A 14 -13.09 10.94 -5.74
C LYS A 14 -14.42 10.31 -5.33
N PRO A 15 -14.89 10.52 -4.09
CA PRO A 15 -16.17 10.00 -3.64
C PRO A 15 -17.32 10.54 -4.51
N PRO A 16 -18.43 9.79 -4.66
CA PRO A 16 -19.62 10.29 -5.33
C PRO A 16 -20.13 11.59 -4.70
N PHE A 17 -20.81 12.41 -5.50
CA PHE A 17 -21.34 13.69 -5.04
C PHE A 17 -22.18 13.54 -3.76
N GLY A 18 -21.95 14.41 -2.78
CA GLY A 18 -22.63 14.41 -1.49
C GLY A 18 -22.11 13.39 -0.47
N LYS A 19 -21.11 12.57 -0.82
CA LYS A 19 -20.44 11.65 0.11
C LYS A 19 -19.07 12.19 0.52
N ARG A 20 -18.67 11.90 1.76
CA ARG A 20 -17.31 12.15 2.25
C ARG A 20 -16.42 10.96 1.94
N GLY A 21 -15.20 11.24 1.49
CA GLY A 21 -14.12 10.26 1.37
C GLY A 21 -13.19 10.33 2.58
N TYR A 22 -12.13 9.53 2.55
CA TYR A 22 -11.01 9.65 3.48
C TYR A 22 -10.20 10.91 3.20
N ASN A 23 -9.43 11.35 4.20
CA ASN A 23 -8.43 12.39 4.02
C ASN A 23 -7.27 11.83 3.20
N GLU A 24 -6.92 12.48 2.09
CA GLU A 24 -5.87 12.04 1.16
C GLU A 24 -4.53 11.90 1.87
N ASP A 25 -4.13 12.92 2.64
CA ASP A 25 -2.86 12.92 3.38
C ASP A 25 -2.76 11.75 4.40
N GLU A 26 -3.88 11.39 5.04
CA GLU A 26 -3.92 10.28 5.99
C GLU A 26 -3.86 8.92 5.29
N VAL A 27 -4.49 8.81 4.11
CA VAL A 27 -4.43 7.59 3.30
C VAL A 27 -3.03 7.40 2.75
N ASP A 28 -2.40 8.45 2.22
CA ASP A 28 -1.05 8.37 1.67
C ASP A 28 -0.04 7.97 2.76
N ALA A 29 -0.08 8.62 3.92
CA ALA A 29 0.78 8.26 5.04
C ALA A 29 0.56 6.82 5.53
N PHE A 30 -0.67 6.31 5.44
CA PHE A 30 -0.95 4.91 5.76
C PHE A 30 -0.39 3.97 4.68
N LEU A 31 -0.51 4.32 3.39
CA LEU A 31 0.02 3.51 2.30
C LEU A 31 1.54 3.42 2.33
N ASP A 32 2.25 4.48 2.75
CA ASP A 32 3.70 4.43 2.99
C ASP A 32 4.08 3.33 4.00
N LEU A 33 3.34 3.23 5.11
CA LEU A 33 3.56 2.21 6.14
C LEU A 33 3.26 0.80 5.62
N VAL A 34 2.20 0.65 4.82
CA VAL A 34 1.84 -0.63 4.20
C VAL A 34 2.90 -1.06 3.19
N GLU A 35 3.37 -0.15 2.34
CA GLU A 35 4.44 -0.40 1.37
C GLU A 35 5.69 -0.91 2.07
N MET A 36 6.16 -0.21 3.11
CA MET A 36 7.32 -0.62 3.92
C MET A 36 7.12 -2.02 4.53
N THR A 37 5.94 -2.29 5.08
CA THR A 37 5.63 -3.60 5.68
C THR A 37 5.67 -4.71 4.63
N VAL A 38 5.12 -4.45 3.44
CA VAL A 38 5.12 -5.43 2.34
C VAL A 38 6.53 -5.70 1.83
N ILE A 39 7.39 -4.68 1.73
CA ILE A 39 8.81 -4.85 1.40
C ILE A 39 9.48 -5.78 2.43
N GLU A 40 9.35 -5.48 3.72
CA GLU A 40 9.96 -6.29 4.78
C GLU A 40 9.49 -7.75 4.76
N LEU A 41 8.17 -7.96 4.62
CA LEU A 41 7.60 -9.30 4.56
C LEU A 41 8.13 -10.10 3.37
N ARG A 42 8.30 -9.47 2.21
CA ARG A 42 8.82 -10.12 1.00
C ARG A 42 10.29 -10.47 1.14
N GLU A 43 11.12 -9.57 1.66
CA GLU A 43 12.53 -9.87 1.96
C GLU A 43 12.67 -10.98 3.00
N ARG A 44 11.77 -11.04 3.98
CA ARG A 44 11.78 -12.08 4.99
C ARG A 44 11.39 -13.43 4.40
N LEU A 45 10.36 -13.46 3.54
CA LEU A 45 9.95 -14.68 2.85
C LEU A 45 11.02 -15.20 1.88
N SER A 46 11.70 -14.31 1.14
CA SER A 46 12.76 -14.73 0.22
C SER A 46 13.93 -15.42 0.94
N LYS A 47 14.21 -15.05 2.21
CA LYS A 47 15.23 -15.73 3.03
C LYS A 47 14.87 -17.18 3.36
N TYR A 48 13.58 -17.51 3.48
CA TYR A 48 13.14 -18.88 3.76
C TYR A 48 13.13 -19.76 2.50
N GLU A 49 12.95 -19.18 1.32
CA GLU A 49 12.99 -19.92 0.04
C GLU A 49 14.41 -20.27 -0.42
N GLN A 50 15.44 -19.65 0.18
CA GLN A 50 16.86 -19.88 -0.15
C GLN A 50 17.51 -20.99 0.70
N VAL A 51 16.74 -21.72 1.51
CA VAL A 51 17.18 -22.87 2.34
C VAL A 51 16.50 -24.14 1.84
#